data_AF-A0A820X3H4-F1
#
_entry.id   AF-A0A820X3H4-F1
#
_cell.length_a   1.000
_cell.length_b   1.000
_cell.length_c   1.000
_cell.angle_alpha   90.00
_cell.angle_beta   90.00
_cell.angle_gamma   90.00
#
_symmetry.space_group_name_H-M   'P 1'
#
loop_
_entity.id
_entity.type
_entity.pdbx_description
1 polymer ?
#
loop_
_entity_poly.entity_id
_entity_poly.type
_entity_poly.pdbx_seq_one_letter_code
_entity_poly.pdbx_strand_id
1 'polypeptide(L)'
;MPSAQHGYTKAHRPLYIEKSGLIRVNKILNMFTPEELLECHIYWLEYNCQLARERSRQVGKHVETFATIIDLHGCKWNIRKVLHLYKQSLYIDENYYPERLGQMFIVNPPAIFPALWDLVKHWFDPVTKTKIIVIKKGSGTSALLLQHIDSDQLPHEYGGSCNSCSTAPNCISVYDWGKDTADDEQEE
;
A
#
# COMPACT_ATOMS: atom_id res chain seq x y z
N MET A 1 8.64 -4.17 6.10
CA MET A 1 7.93 -4.10 4.80
C MET A 1 8.32 -2.77 4.14
N PRO A 2 8.60 -2.73 2.81
CA PRO A 2 8.90 -1.50 2.07
C PRO A 2 7.63 -0.67 1.88
N SER A 3 7.16 -0.08 2.98
CA SER A 3 5.95 0.70 3.00
C SER A 3 6.03 1.82 4.03
N ALA A 4 5.26 2.88 3.79
CA ALA A 4 5.27 4.07 4.62
C ALA A 4 3.94 4.79 4.61
N GLN A 5 3.65 5.48 5.71
CA GLN A 5 2.65 6.54 5.72
C GLN A 5 3.22 7.78 5.03
N HIS A 6 2.39 8.43 4.23
CA HIS A 6 2.77 9.58 3.44
C HIS A 6 1.57 10.50 3.22
N GLY A 7 1.51 11.63 3.93
CA GLY A 7 0.54 12.68 3.66
C GLY A 7 -0.93 12.23 3.75
N TYR A 8 -1.79 12.97 3.06
CA TYR A 8 -3.24 12.74 3.05
C TYR A 8 -3.81 12.92 1.64
N THR A 9 -4.89 12.20 1.35
CA THR A 9 -5.72 12.47 0.17
C THR A 9 -6.48 13.79 0.32
N LYS A 10 -7.04 14.30 -0.79
CA LYS A 10 -7.98 15.45 -0.79
C LYS A 10 -9.22 15.22 0.08
N ALA A 11 -9.61 13.95 0.24
CA ALA A 11 -10.68 13.53 1.15
C ALA A 11 -10.22 13.43 2.62
N HIS A 12 -9.02 13.92 2.93
CA HIS A 12 -8.35 13.88 4.23
C HIS A 12 -8.04 12.48 4.77
N ARG A 13 -8.14 11.43 3.94
CA ARG A 13 -7.75 10.07 4.35
C ARG A 13 -6.24 9.99 4.50
N PRO A 14 -5.71 9.39 5.59
CA PRO A 14 -4.30 9.01 5.66
C PRO A 14 -3.91 8.17 4.45
N LEU A 15 -2.75 8.46 3.86
CA LEU A 15 -2.26 7.77 2.68
C LEU A 15 -1.08 6.87 3.06
N TYR A 16 -1.24 5.58 2.77
CA TYR A 16 -0.22 4.55 2.91
C TYR A 16 0.33 4.21 1.52
N ILE A 17 1.65 4.06 1.40
CA ILE A 17 2.31 3.68 0.14
C ILE A 17 3.09 2.39 0.38
N GLU A 18 2.80 1.37 -0.41
CA GLU A 18 3.49 0.08 -0.41
C GLU A 18 4.22 -0.14 -1.73
N LYS A 19 5.53 -0.41 -1.67
CA LYS A 19 6.32 -0.83 -2.83
C LYS A 19 6.47 -2.34 -2.85
N SER A 20 5.39 -2.99 -3.27
CA SER A 20 5.30 -4.44 -3.40
C SER A 20 6.44 -5.05 -4.23
N GLY A 21 6.93 -4.34 -5.25
CA GLY A 21 8.06 -4.80 -6.05
C GLY A 21 9.39 -4.99 -5.31
N LEU A 22 9.56 -4.33 -4.16
CA LEU A 22 10.76 -4.45 -3.31
C LEU A 22 10.63 -5.57 -2.27
N ILE A 23 9.46 -6.20 -2.17
CA ILE A 23 9.20 -7.28 -1.21
C ILE A 23 9.92 -8.56 -1.66
N ARG A 24 10.92 -8.98 -0.88
CA ARG A 24 11.64 -10.26 -1.04
C ARG A 24 10.88 -11.38 -0.32
N VAL A 25 9.83 -11.89 -0.96
CA VAL A 25 8.91 -12.89 -0.38
C VAL A 25 9.63 -14.06 0.31
N ASN A 26 10.59 -14.70 -0.36
CA ASN A 26 11.30 -15.86 0.24
C ASN A 26 12.08 -15.47 1.51
N LYS A 27 12.77 -14.31 1.50
CA LYS A 27 13.53 -13.82 2.66
C LYS A 27 12.59 -13.56 3.83
N ILE A 28 11.45 -12.91 3.58
CA ILE A 28 10.44 -12.64 4.61
C ILE A 28 9.85 -13.93 5.18
N LEU A 29 9.45 -14.87 4.33
CA LEU A 29 8.86 -16.15 4.79
C LEU A 29 9.87 -17.05 5.53
N ASN A 30 11.18 -16.83 5.34
CA ASN A 30 12.21 -17.53 6.10
C ASN A 30 12.54 -16.84 7.43
N MET A 31 12.24 -15.55 7.56
CA MET A 31 12.54 -14.76 8.76
C MET A 31 11.36 -14.67 9.73
N PHE A 32 10.13 -14.72 9.22
CA PHE A 32 8.92 -14.48 9.99
C PHE A 32 7.90 -15.60 9.79
N THR A 33 7.14 -15.89 10.84
CA THR A 33 6.01 -16.80 10.77
C THR A 33 4.80 -16.14 10.10
N PRO A 34 3.85 -16.94 9.56
CA PRO A 34 2.57 -16.41 9.10
C PRO A 34 1.85 -15.55 10.15
N GLU A 35 1.88 -15.96 11.41
CA GLU A 35 1.24 -15.28 12.53
C GLU A 35 1.86 -13.90 12.77
N GLU A 36 3.19 -13.79 12.77
CA GLU A 36 3.90 -12.52 12.93
C GLU A 36 3.59 -11.54 11.78
N LEU A 37 3.45 -12.05 10.56
CA LEU A 37 3.06 -11.24 9.40
C LEU A 37 1.61 -10.74 9.51
N LEU A 38 0.70 -11.56 10.03
CA LEU A 38 -0.69 -11.16 10.30
C LEU A 38 -0.79 -10.16 11.46
N GLU A 39 -0.02 -10.33 12.52
CA GLU A 39 0.08 -9.35 13.61
C GLU A 39 0.62 -8.02 13.10
N CYS A 40 1.61 -8.04 12.21
CA CYS A 40 2.11 -6.83 11.54
C CYS A 40 1.01 -6.16 10.71
N HIS A 41 0.19 -6.93 9.98
CA HIS A 41 -0.97 -6.41 9.24
C HIS A 41 -1.98 -5.72 10.17
N ILE A 42 -2.35 -6.38 11.28
CA ILE A 42 -3.27 -5.82 12.30
C ILE A 42 -2.70 -4.53 12.90
N TYR A 43 -1.40 -4.51 13.23
CA TYR A 43 -0.74 -3.32 13.72
C TYR A 43 -0.89 -2.13 12.76
N TRP A 44 -0.64 -2.35 11.47
CA TRP A 44 -0.80 -1.30 10.46
C TRP A 44 -2.26 -0.85 10.31
N LEU A 45 -3.24 -1.75 10.39
CA LEU A 45 -4.66 -1.37 10.38
C LEU A 45 -5.02 -0.48 11.57
N GLU A 46 -4.63 -0.86 12.78
CA GLU A 46 -4.87 -0.07 13.98
C GLU A 46 -4.19 1.30 13.90
N TYR A 47 -2.94 1.34 13.42
CA TYR A 47 -2.22 2.58 13.23
C TYR A 47 -2.91 3.51 12.24
N ASN A 48 -3.39 2.99 11.09
CA ASN A 48 -4.17 3.76 10.13
C ASN A 48 -5.49 4.28 10.74
N CYS A 49 -6.17 3.47 11.55
CA CYS A 49 -7.37 3.91 12.26
C CYS A 49 -7.08 5.05 13.25
N GLN A 50 -5.95 4.99 13.95
CA GLN A 50 -5.51 6.07 14.83
C GLN A 50 -5.22 7.36 14.06
N LEU A 51 -4.49 7.27 12.95
CA LEU A 51 -4.21 8.42 12.07
C LEU A 51 -5.49 9.05 11.52
N ALA A 52 -6.48 8.24 11.13
CA ALA A 52 -7.77 8.74 10.65
C ALA A 52 -8.53 9.51 11.76
N ARG A 53 -8.54 8.96 13.00
CA ARG A 53 -9.13 9.64 14.17
C ARG A 53 -8.41 10.94 14.51
N GLU A 54 -7.09 10.96 14.47
CA GLU A 54 -6.32 12.18 14.69
C GLU A 54 -6.62 13.21 13.60
N ARG A 55 -6.62 12.77 12.34
CA ARG A 55 -6.93 13.64 11.21
C ARG A 55 -8.32 14.23 11.31
N SER A 56 -9.30 13.47 11.79
CA SER A 56 -10.65 13.96 12.06
C SER A 56 -10.65 15.18 12.98
N ARG A 57 -9.87 15.13 14.07
CA ARG A 57 -9.73 16.23 15.03
C ARG A 57 -9.08 17.45 14.39
N GLN A 58 -8.05 17.25 13.56
CA GLN A 58 -7.32 18.33 12.91
C GLN A 58 -8.17 19.09 11.87
N VAL A 59 -9.00 18.39 11.10
CA VAL A 59 -9.78 19.00 10.00
C VAL A 59 -11.22 19.32 10.38
N GLY A 60 -11.67 18.94 11.59
CA GLY A 60 -13.04 19.15 12.05
C GLY A 60 -14.09 18.38 11.23
N LYS A 61 -13.72 17.26 10.59
CA LYS A 61 -14.61 16.41 9.79
C LYS A 61 -14.41 14.96 10.19
N HIS A 62 -15.44 14.13 10.01
CA HIS A 62 -15.33 12.69 10.27
C HIS A 62 -14.44 12.03 9.20
N VAL A 63 -13.31 11.47 9.62
CA VAL A 63 -12.36 10.70 8.81
C VAL A 63 -12.13 9.36 9.49
N GLU A 64 -12.56 8.28 8.84
CA GLU A 64 -12.49 6.93 9.42
C GLU A 64 -11.88 5.89 8.47
N THR A 65 -11.54 6.32 7.25
CA THR A 65 -11.02 5.48 6.18
C THR A 65 -9.63 5.93 5.78
N PHE A 66 -8.85 4.99 5.24
CA PHE A 66 -7.51 5.24 4.70
C PHE A 66 -7.47 5.04 3.18
N ALA A 67 -6.45 5.59 2.55
CA ALA A 67 -6.13 5.37 1.15
C ALA A 67 -4.78 4.65 1.03
N THR A 68 -4.63 3.81 0.02
CA THR A 68 -3.37 3.12 -0.24
C THR A 68 -2.93 3.24 -1.69
N ILE A 69 -1.62 3.41 -1.92
CA ILE A 69 -0.97 3.21 -3.21
C ILE A 69 -0.16 1.91 -3.11
N ILE A 70 -0.49 0.95 -3.97
CA ILE A 70 0.25 -0.30 -4.13
C ILE A 70 1.03 -0.22 -5.43
N ASP A 71 2.35 -0.06 -5.32
CA ASP A 71 3.26 0.00 -6.44
C ASP A 71 3.84 -1.38 -6.77
N LEU A 72 3.40 -1.91 -7.91
CA LEU A 72 3.79 -3.22 -8.40
C LEU A 72 5.00 -3.18 -9.32
N HIS A 73 5.68 -2.04 -9.47
CA HIS A 73 6.89 -1.93 -10.28
C HIS A 73 7.98 -2.91 -9.82
N GLY A 74 8.40 -3.84 -10.68
CA GLY A 74 9.41 -4.84 -10.36
C GLY A 74 8.88 -6.03 -9.55
N CYS A 75 7.57 -6.12 -9.32
CA CYS A 75 6.97 -7.26 -8.64
C CYS A 75 7.16 -8.56 -9.43
N LYS A 76 7.84 -9.53 -8.81
CA LYS A 76 8.11 -10.88 -9.33
C LYS A 76 7.58 -11.97 -8.39
N TRP A 77 6.48 -11.69 -7.68
CA TRP A 77 5.98 -12.61 -6.67
C TRP A 77 5.50 -13.92 -7.27
N ASN A 78 5.87 -15.01 -6.61
CA ASN A 78 5.09 -16.23 -6.73
C ASN A 78 3.84 -16.08 -5.86
N ILE A 79 2.76 -15.59 -6.47
CA ILE A 79 1.48 -15.32 -5.80
C ILE A 79 0.98 -16.52 -4.99
N ARG A 80 1.32 -17.76 -5.40
CA ARG A 80 0.93 -18.98 -4.68
C ARG A 80 1.55 -19.09 -3.28
N LYS A 81 2.76 -18.53 -3.07
CA LYS A 81 3.44 -18.57 -1.77
C LYS A 81 2.80 -17.63 -0.74
N VAL A 82 2.20 -16.53 -1.20
CA VAL A 82 1.61 -15.50 -0.34
C VAL A 82 0.08 -15.53 -0.32
N LEU A 83 -0.53 -16.41 -1.12
CA LEU A 83 -1.97 -16.48 -1.31
C LEU A 83 -2.74 -16.71 -0.01
N HIS A 84 -2.21 -17.61 0.83
CA HIS A 84 -2.82 -17.95 2.11
C HIS A 84 -2.82 -16.76 3.07
N LEU A 85 -1.67 -16.11 3.23
CA LEU A 85 -1.51 -14.91 4.05
C LEU A 85 -2.45 -13.80 3.56
N TYR A 86 -2.48 -13.57 2.25
CA TYR A 86 -3.35 -12.57 1.66
C TYR A 86 -4.82 -12.83 1.95
N LYS A 87 -5.26 -14.08 1.81
CA LYS A 87 -6.64 -14.47 2.12
C LYS A 87 -6.98 -14.29 3.60
N GLN A 88 -6.04 -14.54 4.51
CA GLN A 88 -6.20 -14.29 5.94
C GLN A 88 -6.24 -12.80 6.26
N SER A 89 -5.39 -11.99 5.63
CA SER A 89 -5.46 -10.52 5.74
C SER A 89 -6.80 -9.98 5.28
N LEU A 90 -7.31 -10.42 4.12
CA LEU A 90 -8.63 -10.02 3.64
C LEU A 90 -9.75 -10.46 4.60
N TYR A 91 -9.66 -11.66 5.15
CA TYR A 91 -10.61 -12.11 6.18
C TYR A 91 -10.60 -11.19 7.40
N ILE A 92 -9.41 -10.75 7.84
CA ILE A 92 -9.28 -9.80 8.95
C ILE A 92 -9.92 -8.45 8.59
N ASP A 93 -9.60 -7.94 7.41
CA ASP A 93 -10.10 -6.66 6.91
C ASP A 93 -11.63 -6.64 6.86
N GLU A 94 -12.24 -7.70 6.33
CA GLU A 94 -13.70 -7.78 6.16
C GLU A 94 -14.45 -7.99 7.49
N ASN A 95 -13.92 -8.81 8.40
CA ASN A 95 -14.66 -9.25 9.60
C ASN A 95 -14.39 -8.37 10.83
N TYR A 96 -13.20 -7.78 10.95
CA TYR A 96 -12.82 -6.98 12.13
C TYR A 96 -12.64 -5.49 11.81
N TYR A 97 -12.37 -5.15 10.55
CA TYR A 97 -12.15 -3.77 10.09
C TYR A 97 -13.07 -3.36 8.92
N PRO A 98 -14.39 -3.60 9.03
CA PRO A 98 -15.30 -3.37 7.93
C PRO A 98 -15.27 -1.89 7.49
N GLU A 99 -15.38 -1.67 6.19
CA GLU A 99 -15.47 -0.34 5.56
C GLU A 99 -14.30 0.60 5.86
N ARG A 100 -13.13 0.10 6.30
CA ARG A 100 -11.96 0.94 6.58
C ARG A 100 -11.17 1.38 5.35
N LEU A 101 -11.18 0.57 4.29
CA LEU A 101 -10.61 0.99 3.01
C LEU A 101 -11.49 2.07 2.40
N GLY A 102 -10.91 3.25 2.12
CA GLY A 102 -11.56 4.33 1.40
C GLY A 102 -11.23 4.35 -0.09
N GLN A 103 -9.96 4.12 -0.44
CA GLN A 103 -9.48 4.08 -1.83
C GLN A 103 -8.18 3.29 -1.93
N MET A 104 -8.02 2.48 -2.97
CA MET A 104 -6.80 1.76 -3.29
C MET A 104 -6.38 2.08 -4.73
N PHE A 105 -5.14 2.50 -4.92
CA PHE A 105 -4.54 2.76 -6.22
C PHE A 105 -3.49 1.69 -6.50
N ILE A 106 -3.68 0.91 -7.56
CA ILE A 106 -2.67 -0.05 -8.02
C ILE A 106 -1.92 0.59 -9.16
N VAL A 107 -0.62 0.87 -8.97
CA VAL A 107 0.23 1.53 -9.96
C VAL A 107 1.31 0.59 -10.47
N ASN A 108 1.77 0.86 -11.70
CA ASN A 108 2.78 0.06 -12.39
C ASN A 108 2.49 -1.46 -12.41
N PRO A 109 1.24 -1.89 -12.68
CA PRO A 109 0.93 -3.32 -12.70
C PRO A 109 1.76 -4.04 -13.78
N PRO A 110 2.30 -5.24 -13.50
CA PRO A 110 2.96 -6.05 -14.51
C PRO A 110 1.97 -6.47 -15.61
N ALA A 111 2.47 -6.85 -16.79
CA ALA A 111 1.60 -7.24 -17.92
C ALA A 111 0.66 -8.41 -17.58
N ILE A 112 1.07 -9.29 -16.66
CA ILE A 112 0.26 -10.43 -16.18
C ILE A 112 -0.81 -10.04 -15.14
N PHE A 113 -0.82 -8.79 -14.67
CA PHE A 113 -1.73 -8.34 -13.62
C PHE A 113 -3.21 -8.59 -13.91
N PRO A 114 -3.76 -8.40 -15.12
CA PRO A 114 -5.16 -8.71 -15.38
C PRO A 114 -5.54 -10.15 -15.03
N ALA A 115 -4.69 -11.12 -15.36
CA ALA A 115 -4.91 -12.52 -15.03
C ALA A 115 -4.81 -12.78 -13.51
N LEU A 116 -3.87 -12.11 -12.82
CA LEU A 116 -3.77 -12.18 -11.36
C LEU A 116 -4.99 -11.55 -10.68
N TRP A 117 -5.47 -10.42 -11.17
CA TRP A 117 -6.65 -9.74 -10.69
C TRP A 117 -7.89 -10.62 -10.84
N ASP A 118 -8.05 -11.30 -11.99
CA ASP A 118 -9.16 -12.24 -12.19
C ASP A 118 -9.18 -13.40 -11.18
N LEU A 119 -8.01 -13.84 -10.73
CA LEU A 119 -7.88 -14.87 -9.69
C LEU A 119 -8.31 -14.37 -8.31
N VAL A 120 -7.87 -13.17 -7.92
CA VAL A 120 -8.05 -12.67 -6.54
C VAL A 120 -9.30 -11.81 -6.36
N LYS A 121 -9.86 -11.24 -7.44
CA LYS A 121 -10.99 -10.30 -7.36
C LYS A 121 -12.20 -10.89 -6.64
N HIS A 122 -12.41 -12.20 -6.70
CA HIS A 122 -13.57 -12.85 -6.06
C HIS A 122 -13.53 -12.82 -4.53
N TRP A 123 -12.38 -12.51 -3.94
CA TRP A 123 -12.22 -12.37 -2.49
C TRP A 123 -12.54 -10.98 -1.97
N PHE A 124 -12.90 -10.06 -2.85
CA PHE A 124 -13.36 -8.75 -2.47
C PHE A 124 -14.87 -8.65 -2.66
N ASP A 125 -15.54 -8.14 -1.66
CA ASP A 125 -16.93 -7.74 -1.78
C ASP A 125 -17.12 -6.67 -2.89
N PRO A 126 -18.33 -6.51 -3.43
CA PRO A 126 -18.60 -5.56 -4.50
C PRO A 126 -18.24 -4.11 -4.18
N VAL A 127 -18.44 -3.66 -2.94
CA VAL A 127 -18.13 -2.29 -2.50
C VAL A 127 -16.62 -2.09 -2.52
N THR A 128 -15.85 -3.02 -1.97
CA THR A 128 -14.38 -2.92 -1.99
C THR A 128 -13.81 -2.85 -3.41
N LYS A 129 -14.37 -3.61 -4.36
CA LYS A 129 -13.95 -3.53 -5.78
C LYS A 129 -14.09 -2.13 -6.36
N THR A 130 -15.16 -1.40 -6.02
CA THR A 130 -15.37 -0.03 -6.54
C THR A 130 -14.35 0.98 -6.01
N LYS A 131 -13.68 0.67 -4.89
CA LYS A 131 -12.63 1.48 -4.28
C LYS A 131 -11.25 1.22 -4.88
N ILE A 132 -11.10 0.20 -5.73
CA ILE A 132 -9.82 -0.18 -6.34
C ILE A 132 -9.71 0.43 -7.73
N ILE A 133 -8.70 1.29 -7.90
CA ILE A 133 -8.37 1.93 -9.17
C ILE A 133 -7.05 1.34 -9.66
N VAL A 134 -7.11 0.59 -10.76
CA VAL A 134 -5.93 0.02 -11.42
C VAL A 134 -5.44 0.99 -12.49
N ILE A 135 -4.22 1.49 -12.33
CA ILE A 135 -3.65 2.50 -13.21
C ILE A 135 -2.60 1.85 -14.11
N LYS A 136 -2.94 1.72 -15.40
CA LYS A 136 -2.02 1.13 -16.39
C LYS A 136 -0.77 1.99 -16.53
N LYS A 137 0.38 1.33 -16.73
CA LYS A 137 1.67 1.98 -16.97
C LYS A 137 1.56 2.99 -18.13
N GLY A 138 1.90 4.25 -17.88
CA GLY A 138 1.86 5.33 -18.88
C GLY A 138 1.67 6.71 -18.27
N SER A 139 1.60 7.73 -19.13
CA SER A 139 1.51 9.16 -18.77
C SER A 139 0.27 9.55 -17.96
N GLY A 140 -0.75 8.69 -17.89
CA GLY A 140 -1.97 8.92 -17.10
C GLY A 140 -1.84 8.65 -15.60
N THR A 141 -0.72 8.06 -15.15
CA THR A 141 -0.59 7.61 -13.74
C THR A 141 -0.65 8.77 -12.76
N SER A 142 0.23 9.75 -12.95
CA SER A 142 0.28 10.94 -12.12
C SER A 142 -1.00 11.76 -12.22
N ALA A 143 -1.55 11.92 -13.43
CA ALA A 143 -2.78 12.68 -13.63
C ALA A 143 -3.96 12.11 -12.83
N LEU A 144 -4.09 10.78 -12.75
CA LEU A 144 -5.16 10.15 -12.00
C LEU A 144 -4.92 10.25 -10.49
N LEU A 145 -3.70 10.00 -10.01
CA LEU A 145 -3.38 10.16 -8.58
C LEU A 145 -3.63 11.61 -8.11
N LEU A 146 -3.24 12.60 -8.93
CA LEU A 146 -3.45 14.02 -8.65
C LEU A 146 -4.93 14.46 -8.67
N GLN A 147 -5.85 13.63 -9.20
CA GLN A 147 -7.29 13.89 -9.02
C GLN A 147 -7.71 13.68 -7.56
N HIS A 148 -7.07 12.74 -6.85
CA HIS A 148 -7.44 12.32 -5.51
C HIS A 148 -6.49 12.81 -4.41
N ILE A 149 -5.25 13.15 -4.75
CA ILE A 149 -4.18 13.53 -3.81
C ILE A 149 -3.62 14.88 -4.27
N ASP A 150 -3.44 15.82 -3.33
CA ASP A 150 -2.82 17.10 -3.66
C ASP A 150 -1.32 16.92 -3.99
N SER A 151 -0.79 17.75 -4.89
CA SER A 151 0.58 17.60 -5.39
C SER A 151 1.61 17.62 -4.25
N ASP A 152 1.45 18.50 -3.27
CA ASP A 152 2.34 18.62 -2.11
C ASP A 152 2.21 17.45 -1.11
N GLN A 153 1.17 16.62 -1.25
CA GLN A 153 0.93 15.41 -0.47
C GLN A 153 1.31 14.12 -1.22
N LEU A 154 1.85 14.23 -2.43
CA LEU A 154 2.22 13.09 -3.27
C LEU A 154 3.74 13.11 -3.56
N PRO A 155 4.46 11.98 -3.45
CA PRO A 155 5.87 11.90 -3.82
C PRO A 155 6.14 12.29 -5.27
N HIS A 156 7.34 12.84 -5.53
CA HIS A 156 7.83 13.16 -6.89
C HIS A 156 7.80 11.95 -7.83
N GLU A 157 8.10 10.73 -7.33
CA GLU A 157 8.06 9.51 -8.15
C GLU A 157 6.66 9.17 -8.70
N TYR A 158 5.60 9.67 -8.05
CA TYR A 158 4.22 9.52 -8.50
C TYR A 158 3.69 10.78 -9.20
N GLY A 159 4.55 11.78 -9.42
CA GLY A 159 4.25 13.03 -10.12
C GLY A 159 3.71 14.15 -9.23
N GLY A 160 3.89 14.06 -7.92
CA GLY A 160 3.66 15.18 -7.01
C GLY A 160 4.88 16.08 -6.82
N SER A 161 4.81 16.94 -5.81
CA SER A 161 5.81 17.93 -5.43
C SER A 161 6.13 17.90 -3.94
N CYS A 162 5.79 16.80 -3.25
CA CYS A 162 6.07 16.64 -1.82
C CYS A 162 7.59 16.66 -1.57
N ASN A 163 8.04 17.69 -0.84
CA ASN A 163 9.45 17.91 -0.48
C ASN A 163 9.76 17.46 0.97
N SER A 164 8.74 17.11 1.75
CA SER A 164 8.89 16.77 3.17
C SER A 164 9.40 15.34 3.40
N CYS A 165 9.53 14.51 2.37
CA CYS A 165 9.92 13.10 2.58
C CYS A 165 11.39 12.79 2.75
N SER A 166 12.24 13.79 2.55
CA SER A 166 13.64 13.71 2.96
C SER A 166 13.89 14.30 4.36
N THR A 167 12.92 14.99 4.96
CA THR A 167 13.13 15.81 6.18
C THR A 167 12.08 15.67 7.27
N ALA A 168 10.92 15.06 7.01
CA ALA A 168 9.86 14.89 7.99
C ALA A 168 9.99 13.56 8.74
N PRO A 169 10.02 13.56 10.09
CA PRO A 169 10.22 12.35 10.90
C PRO A 169 9.11 11.29 10.73
N ASN A 170 7.97 11.70 10.17
CA ASN A 170 6.78 10.89 9.92
C ASN A 170 6.59 10.51 8.44
N CYS A 171 7.45 10.99 7.53
CA CYS A 171 7.54 10.41 6.20
C CYS A 171 8.63 9.34 6.24
N ILE A 172 8.25 8.10 6.52
CA ILE A 172 9.19 6.99 6.40
C ILE A 172 9.58 6.93 4.93
N SER A 173 10.86 7.16 4.66
CA SER A 173 11.45 6.89 3.36
C SER A 173 11.22 5.41 3.04
N VAL A 174 10.27 5.11 2.16
CA VAL A 174 10.16 3.78 1.53
C VAL A 174 11.50 3.42 0.83
N TYR A 175 12.35 4.42 0.59
CA TYR A 175 13.57 4.39 -0.21
C TYR A 175 14.82 3.90 0.52
N ASP A 176 14.76 3.59 1.82
CA ASP A 176 15.91 2.98 2.53
C ASP A 176 15.79 1.45 2.64
N TRP A 177 14.67 0.87 2.21
CA TRP A 177 14.55 -0.58 2.06
C TRP A 177 15.28 -1.05 0.79
N GLY A 178 16.48 -1.60 0.96
CA GLY A 178 17.27 -2.21 -0.11
C GLY A 178 18.64 -1.56 -0.39
N LYS A 179 19.07 -0.58 0.40
CA LYS A 179 20.43 -0.02 0.29
C LYS A 179 21.52 -0.86 0.98
N ASP A 180 21.13 -1.79 1.85
CA ASP A 180 22.08 -2.56 2.68
C ASP A 180 22.37 -3.99 2.20
N THR A 181 22.04 -4.38 0.96
CA THR A 181 22.33 -5.76 0.50
C THR A 181 22.81 -5.83 -0.94
N ALA A 182 23.81 -5.00 -1.29
CA ALA A 182 24.61 -5.26 -2.50
C ALA A 182 25.51 -6.50 -2.35
N ASP A 183 25.59 -7.09 -1.14
CA ASP A 183 26.48 -8.21 -0.84
C ASP A 183 25.81 -9.61 -0.89
N ASP A 184 24.49 -9.70 -1.06
CA ASP A 184 23.75 -10.99 -1.02
C ASP A 184 23.50 -11.61 -2.42
N GLU A 185 24.12 -11.13 -3.50
CA GLU A 185 24.03 -11.76 -4.85
C GLU A 185 25.01 -12.95 -5.04
N GLN A 186 25.64 -13.43 -3.98
CA GLN A 186 26.45 -14.65 -3.97
C GLN A 186 26.00 -15.57 -2.85
N GLU A 187 24.87 -16.28 -3.01
CA GLU A 187 24.66 -17.60 -2.40
C GLU A 187 23.35 -18.24 -2.94
N GLU A 188 23.57 -19.17 -3.89
CA GLU A 188 22.75 -20.31 -4.37
C GLU A 188 21.32 -20.09 -4.93
#